data_AF-A0A379S5M8-F1
#
_entry.id   AF-A0A379S5M8-F1
#
_cell.length_a   1.000
_cell.length_b   1.000
_cell.length_c   1.000
_cell.angle_alpha   90.00
_cell.angle_beta   90.00
_cell.angle_gamma   90.00
#
_symmetry.space_group_name_H-M   'P 1'
#
loop_
_entity.id
_entity.type
_entity.pdbx_description
1 polymer ?
#
loop_
_entity_poly.entity_id
_entity_poly.type
_entity_poly.pdbx_seq_one_letter_code
_entity_poly.pdbx_strand_id
1 'polypeptide(L)'
;MLQHLHEGRIDALRQLIYDCGREYPRAELVTHLLRPLRSKVSAHLPAVMTLREVLDGIIISYTTFCLEGDRKAPGYSAFISGWNLSDHCEIWLEALTRTGQGLRIDILPSPPTVLGARTVLPEKMVPGDPPESSLPGRKNSSPNGTTLLPRLSLSRYKP
;
A
#
# COMPACT_ATOMS: atom_id res chain seq x y z
N MET A 1 -18.98 20.29 13.41
CA MET A 1 -18.47 19.28 12.45
C MET A 1 -19.57 18.44 11.80
N LEU A 2 -20.33 17.61 12.53
CA LEU A 2 -21.35 16.70 11.95
C LEU A 2 -22.39 17.43 11.09
N GLN A 3 -22.84 18.60 11.53
CA GLN A 3 -23.78 19.43 10.76
C GLN A 3 -23.20 19.85 9.39
N HIS A 4 -21.92 20.23 9.33
CA HIS A 4 -21.27 20.58 8.06
C HIS A 4 -21.14 19.37 7.13
N LEU A 5 -20.95 18.18 7.68
CA LEU A 5 -20.93 16.94 6.92
C LEU A 5 -22.32 16.63 6.33
N HIS A 6 -23.38 16.75 7.14
CA HIS A 6 -24.76 16.53 6.69
C HIS A 6 -25.24 17.56 5.66
N GLU A 7 -24.80 18.82 5.78
CA GLU A 7 -25.12 19.89 4.85
C GLU A 7 -24.22 19.92 3.61
N GLY A 8 -23.26 19.00 3.47
CA GLY A 8 -22.34 18.95 2.34
C GLY A 8 -21.36 20.12 2.27
N ARG A 9 -21.13 20.83 3.38
CA ARG A 9 -20.20 21.97 3.48
C ARG A 9 -18.76 21.47 3.65
N ILE A 10 -18.21 20.89 2.59
CA ILE A 10 -16.89 20.23 2.60
C ILE A 10 -15.77 21.20 2.93
N ASP A 11 -15.79 22.41 2.35
CA ASP A 11 -14.77 23.43 2.63
C ASP A 11 -14.80 23.90 4.09
N ALA A 12 -15.98 24.13 4.65
CA ALA A 12 -16.13 24.52 6.05
C ALA A 12 -15.67 23.40 6.99
N LEU A 13 -15.99 22.15 6.66
CA LEU A 13 -15.52 20.99 7.44
C LEU A 13 -14.00 20.86 7.40
N ARG A 14 -13.39 21.04 6.22
CA ARG A 14 -11.94 21.04 6.06
C ARG A 14 -11.29 22.12 6.92
N GLN A 15 -11.73 23.37 6.80
CA GLN A 15 -11.18 24.46 7.62
C GLN A 15 -11.27 24.14 9.11
N LEU A 16 -12.42 23.65 9.55
CA LEU A 16 -12.64 23.35 10.96
C LEU A 16 -11.76 22.18 11.46
N ILE A 17 -11.44 21.18 10.63
CA ILE A 17 -10.44 20.14 10.97
C ILE A 17 -9.03 20.75 11.10
N TYR A 18 -8.66 21.67 10.20
CA TYR A 18 -7.37 22.35 10.25
C TYR A 18 -7.24 23.23 11.48
N ASP A 19 -8.30 23.94 11.86
CA ASP A 19 -8.34 24.77 13.06
C ASP A 19 -8.21 23.91 14.33
N CYS A 20 -9.00 22.84 14.44
CA CYS A 20 -8.86 21.89 15.55
C CYS A 20 -7.46 21.26 15.62
N GLY A 21 -6.85 20.97 14.47
CA GLY A 21 -5.49 20.44 14.40
C GLY A 21 -4.38 21.42 14.76
N ARG A 22 -4.69 22.72 14.87
CA ARG A 22 -3.78 23.74 15.41
C ARG A 22 -4.00 23.96 16.90
N GLU A 23 -5.23 23.80 17.37
CA GLU A 23 -5.60 24.00 18.77
C GLU A 23 -5.25 22.81 19.67
N TYR A 24 -5.37 21.58 19.14
CA TYR A 24 -5.22 20.34 19.93
C TYR A 24 -4.03 19.49 19.47
N PRO A 25 -3.41 18.70 20.37
CA PRO A 25 -2.41 17.70 20.00
C PRO A 25 -2.95 16.69 18.96
N ARG A 26 -2.12 16.32 17.98
CA ARG A 26 -2.54 15.46 16.84
C ARG A 26 -3.09 14.10 17.28
N ALA A 27 -2.50 13.51 18.33
CA ALA A 27 -2.96 12.24 18.91
C ALA A 27 -4.36 12.35 19.56
N GLU A 28 -4.64 13.46 20.26
CA GLU A 28 -5.94 13.71 20.89
C GLU A 28 -7.01 14.01 19.83
N LEU A 29 -6.67 14.79 18.80
CA LEU A 29 -7.55 15.06 17.67
C LEU A 29 -8.02 13.75 17.00
N VAL A 30 -7.11 12.83 16.74
CA VAL A 30 -7.44 11.53 16.15
C VAL A 30 -8.36 10.73 17.07
N THR A 31 -8.00 10.63 18.35
CA THR A 31 -8.67 9.75 19.32
C THR A 31 -10.06 10.26 19.71
N HIS A 32 -10.21 11.57 19.93
CA HIS A 32 -11.42 12.17 20.47
C HIS A 32 -12.33 12.83 19.42
N LEU A 33 -11.80 13.18 18.24
CA LEU A 33 -12.59 13.81 17.18
C LEU A 33 -12.70 12.93 15.94
N LEU A 34 -11.61 12.56 15.29
CA LEU A 34 -11.67 11.91 13.98
C LEU A 34 -12.26 10.49 14.04
N ARG A 35 -11.80 9.64 14.98
CA ARG A 35 -12.32 8.27 15.15
C ARG A 35 -13.81 8.25 15.54
N PRO A 36 -14.28 9.03 16.53
CA PRO A 36 -15.70 9.09 16.87
C PRO A 36 -16.56 9.66 15.73
N LEU A 37 -16.04 10.64 14.98
CA LEU A 37 -16.79 11.23 13.88
C LEU A 37 -17.00 10.20 12.76
N ARG A 38 -15.97 9.42 12.40
CA ARG A 38 -16.09 8.30 11.45
C ARG A 38 -17.09 7.23 11.92
N SER A 39 -17.11 6.92 13.21
CA SER A 39 -18.10 5.98 13.78
C SER A 39 -19.53 6.51 13.72
N LYS A 40 -19.75 7.82 13.81
CA LYS A 40 -21.10 8.40 13.70
C LYS A 40 -21.65 8.38 12.27
N VAL A 41 -20.78 8.36 11.25
CA VAL A 41 -21.16 8.20 9.83
C VAL A 41 -20.94 6.77 9.30
N SER A 42 -21.09 5.76 10.16
CA SER A 42 -20.97 4.34 9.75
C SER A 42 -22.32 3.66 9.46
N ALA A 43 -23.41 4.41 9.28
CA ALA A 43 -24.70 3.82 8.94
C ALA A 43 -24.65 3.21 7.52
N HIS A 44 -25.29 2.05 7.34
CA HIS A 44 -25.34 1.29 6.07
C HIS A 44 -26.20 1.95 4.96
N LEU A 45 -26.45 3.25 5.06
CA LEU A 45 -27.16 4.01 4.03
C LEU A 45 -26.15 4.50 2.99
N PRO A 46 -26.39 4.30 1.67
CA PRO A 46 -25.44 4.70 0.62
C PRO A 46 -24.99 6.17 0.71
N ALA A 47 -25.91 7.09 1.01
CA ALA A 47 -25.59 8.50 1.18
C ALA A 47 -24.62 8.77 2.34
N VAL A 48 -24.76 8.02 3.45
CA VAL A 48 -23.89 8.14 4.62
C VAL A 48 -22.51 7.55 4.35
N MET A 49 -22.43 6.47 3.58
CA MET A 49 -21.15 5.92 3.13
C MET A 49 -20.40 6.92 2.23
N THR A 50 -21.07 7.60 1.30
CA THR A 50 -20.45 8.67 0.50
C THR A 50 -19.90 9.80 1.38
N LEU A 51 -20.65 10.22 2.41
CA LEU A 51 -20.18 11.24 3.36
C LEU A 51 -18.95 10.76 4.16
N ARG A 52 -18.90 9.48 4.52
CA ARG A 52 -17.74 8.86 5.17
C ARG A 52 -16.52 8.90 4.25
N GLU A 53 -16.65 8.57 2.98
CA GLU A 53 -15.55 8.65 2.01
C GLU A 53 -15.05 10.10 1.83
N VAL A 54 -15.97 11.07 1.78
CA VAL A 54 -15.60 12.49 1.69
C VAL A 54 -14.82 12.93 2.94
N LEU A 55 -15.31 12.55 4.13
CA LEU A 55 -14.60 12.79 5.39
C LEU A 55 -13.21 12.16 5.38
N ASP A 56 -13.10 10.89 4.98
CA ASP A 56 -11.83 10.16 4.93
C ASP A 56 -10.85 10.86 3.97
N GLY A 57 -11.32 11.39 2.83
CA GLY A 57 -10.51 12.20 1.92
C GLY A 57 -9.98 13.50 2.53
N ILE A 58 -10.79 14.21 3.33
CA ILE A 58 -10.35 15.41 4.05
C ILE A 58 -9.29 15.05 5.10
N ILE A 59 -9.49 13.96 5.86
CA ILE A 59 -8.54 13.49 6.87
C ILE A 59 -7.19 13.14 6.24
N ILE A 60 -7.21 12.42 5.12
CA ILE A 60 -5.99 12.07 4.36
C ILE A 60 -5.27 13.34 3.91
N SER A 61 -6.00 14.32 3.36
CA SER A 61 -5.43 15.59 2.89
C SER A 61 -4.80 16.42 4.02
N TYR A 62 -5.42 16.41 5.20
CA TYR A 62 -4.86 17.06 6.38
C TYR A 62 -3.59 16.33 6.87
N THR A 63 -3.63 15.00 6.88
CA THR A 63 -2.50 14.17 7.31
C THR A 63 -1.28 14.36 6.40
N THR A 64 -1.46 14.35 5.07
CA THR A 64 -0.36 14.60 4.12
C THR A 64 0.25 15.98 4.33
N PHE A 65 -0.56 17.01 4.57
CA PHE A 65 -0.08 18.35 4.90
C PHE A 65 0.79 18.36 6.17
N CYS A 66 0.37 17.65 7.22
CA CYS A 66 1.14 17.51 8.45
C CYS A 66 2.48 16.78 8.23
N LEU A 67 2.48 15.72 7.42
CA LEU A 67 3.69 14.94 7.10
C LEU A 67 4.70 15.74 6.28
N GLU A 68 4.24 16.52 5.31
CA GLU A 68 5.09 17.41 4.52
C GLU A 68 5.72 18.52 5.37
N GLY A 69 4.99 19.00 6.39
CA GLY A 69 5.55 19.90 7.40
C GLY A 69 6.71 19.26 8.16
N ASP A 70 6.53 18.01 8.60
CA ASP A 70 7.50 17.25 9.38
C ASP A 70 8.73 16.79 8.58
N ARG A 71 8.62 16.59 7.25
CA ARG A 71 9.78 16.30 6.38
C ARG A 71 10.89 17.34 6.46
N LYS A 72 10.55 18.58 6.78
CA LYS A 72 11.51 19.69 6.93
C LYS A 72 12.27 19.65 8.26
N ALA A 73 11.77 18.94 9.27
CA ALA A 73 12.42 18.84 10.55
C ALA A 73 13.63 17.86 10.50
N PRO A 74 14.69 18.11 11.28
CA PRO A 74 15.73 17.12 11.52
C PRO A 74 15.14 15.95 12.32
N GLY A 75 15.23 14.73 11.80
CA GLY A 75 14.51 13.60 12.36
C GLY A 75 14.85 12.26 11.71
N TYR A 76 14.45 11.17 12.36
CA TYR A 76 14.63 9.81 11.85
C TYR A 76 13.57 9.47 10.82
N SER A 77 13.94 8.77 9.74
CA SER A 77 12.97 8.25 8.78
C SER A 77 12.32 6.98 9.34
N ALA A 78 10.99 6.97 9.33
CA ALA A 78 10.16 5.85 9.75
C ALA A 78 9.14 5.56 8.66
N PHE A 79 8.75 4.29 8.56
CA PHE A 79 7.79 3.84 7.58
C PHE A 79 6.61 3.18 8.28
N ILE A 80 5.39 3.49 7.86
CA ILE A 80 4.18 2.88 8.38
C ILE A 80 3.47 2.18 7.23
N SER A 81 3.24 0.88 7.38
CA SER A 81 2.47 0.08 6.44
C SER A 81 1.36 -0.67 7.17
N GLY A 82 0.22 -0.79 6.50
CA GLY A 82 -0.93 -1.53 6.99
C GLY A 82 -0.90 -2.97 6.52
N TRP A 83 -0.96 -3.93 7.45
CA TRP A 83 -1.08 -5.34 7.12
C TRP A 83 -2.55 -5.77 7.23
N ASN A 84 -3.19 -6.07 6.09
CA ASN A 84 -4.57 -6.53 6.03
C ASN A 84 -5.60 -5.57 6.70
N LEU A 85 -5.54 -4.28 6.36
CA LEU A 85 -6.48 -3.27 6.84
C LEU A 85 -7.83 -3.37 6.11
N SER A 86 -8.93 -3.41 6.88
CA SER A 86 -10.29 -3.23 6.35
C SER A 86 -10.57 -1.79 5.93
N ASP A 87 -9.94 -0.84 6.63
CA ASP A 87 -10.18 0.60 6.48
C ASP A 87 -8.90 1.33 6.10
N HIS A 88 -8.85 1.84 4.88
CA HIS A 88 -7.67 2.54 4.35
C HIS A 88 -7.33 3.81 5.13
N CYS A 89 -8.30 4.50 5.73
CA CYS A 89 -8.05 5.74 6.49
C CYS A 89 -7.36 5.48 7.86
N GLU A 90 -7.41 4.26 8.39
CA GLU A 90 -6.83 3.94 9.70
C GLU A 90 -5.31 4.14 9.73
N ILE A 91 -4.60 3.76 8.66
CA ILE A 91 -3.16 3.98 8.56
C ILE A 91 -2.78 5.46 8.57
N TRP A 92 -3.64 6.31 8.00
CA TRP A 92 -3.43 7.76 7.96
C TRP A 92 -3.68 8.38 9.33
N LEU A 93 -4.74 7.97 10.03
CA LEU A 93 -4.99 8.38 11.42
C LEU A 93 -3.82 8.00 12.33
N GLU A 94 -3.30 6.78 12.14
CA GLU A 94 -2.17 6.28 12.92
C GLU A 94 -0.88 7.05 12.62
N ALA A 95 -0.60 7.37 11.35
CA ALA A 95 0.51 8.23 10.99
C ALA A 95 0.36 9.65 11.56
N LEU A 96 -0.87 10.20 11.56
CA LEU A 96 -1.18 11.50 12.12
C LEU A 96 -0.87 11.57 13.62
N THR A 97 -1.17 10.51 14.39
CA THR A 97 -0.84 10.46 15.83
C THR A 97 0.65 10.49 16.11
N ARG A 98 1.49 9.97 15.21
CA ARG A 98 2.95 9.93 15.33
C ARG A 98 3.64 11.16 14.74
N THR A 99 2.90 12.02 14.06
CA THR A 99 3.47 13.24 13.46
C THR A 99 3.79 14.26 14.58
N GLY A 100 4.93 14.93 14.50
CA GLY A 100 5.44 15.91 15.47
C GLY A 100 6.52 15.37 16.42
N GLN A 101 6.91 14.10 16.31
CA GLN A 101 7.91 13.46 17.19
C GLN A 101 9.34 13.47 16.62
N GLY A 102 9.63 14.34 15.66
CA GLY A 102 10.92 14.32 14.95
C GLY A 102 11.09 13.07 14.07
N LEU A 103 9.98 12.51 13.59
CA LEU A 103 9.96 11.37 12.69
C LEU A 103 9.49 11.81 11.30
N ARG A 104 10.24 11.44 10.27
CA ARG A 104 9.84 11.58 8.87
C ARG A 104 9.11 10.31 8.48
N ILE A 105 7.78 10.38 8.49
CA ILE A 105 6.93 9.21 8.29
C ILE A 105 6.55 9.12 6.81
N ASP A 106 6.91 8.01 6.19
CA ASP A 106 6.45 7.61 4.87
C ASP A 106 5.35 6.53 5.02
N ILE A 107 4.21 6.72 4.34
CA ILE A 107 3.03 5.83 4.47
C ILE A 107 2.94 4.91 3.27
N LEU A 108 2.73 3.62 3.54
CA LEU A 108 2.40 2.62 2.53
C LEU A 108 0.97 2.12 2.73
N PRO A 109 0.02 2.63 1.94
CA PRO A 109 -1.39 2.29 2.11
C PRO A 109 -1.69 0.82 1.76
N SER A 110 -0.85 0.16 0.96
CA SER A 110 -0.95 -1.27 0.66
C SER A 110 0.14 -2.06 1.39
N PRO A 111 -0.14 -3.32 1.80
CA PRO A 111 0.89 -4.17 2.38
C PRO A 111 1.97 -4.47 1.34
N PRO A 112 3.24 -4.57 1.74
CA PRO A 112 4.33 -4.87 0.82
C PRO A 112 4.20 -6.24 0.17
N THR A 113 3.34 -7.13 0.66
CA THR A 113 2.97 -8.39 -0.02
C THR A 113 2.28 -8.16 -1.37
N VAL A 114 1.50 -7.08 -1.49
CA VAL A 114 0.87 -6.68 -2.78
C VAL A 114 1.92 -6.07 -3.71
N LEU A 115 2.92 -5.37 -3.17
CA LEU A 115 4.02 -4.79 -3.94
C LEU A 115 5.09 -5.82 -4.33
N GLY A 116 5.29 -6.85 -3.48
CA GLY A 116 6.28 -7.93 -3.64
C GLY A 116 5.88 -8.99 -4.67
N ALA A 117 4.66 -8.93 -5.21
CA ALA A 117 4.23 -9.83 -6.27
C ALA A 117 4.78 -9.45 -7.66
N ARG A 118 5.45 -8.29 -7.83
CA ARG A 118 5.83 -7.83 -9.18
C ARG A 118 7.29 -7.47 -9.45
N THR A 119 8.18 -7.30 -8.48
CA THR A 119 9.60 -7.06 -8.79
C THR A 119 10.56 -7.39 -7.65
N VAL A 120 11.59 -8.19 -8.02
CA VAL A 120 12.88 -8.42 -7.35
C VAL A 120 12.93 -9.51 -6.27
N LEU A 121 12.88 -10.77 -6.70
CA LEU A 121 13.91 -11.72 -6.25
C LEU A 121 15.08 -11.59 -7.25
N PRO A 122 16.31 -11.27 -6.82
CA PRO A 122 17.45 -11.48 -7.68
C PRO A 122 17.51 -12.99 -7.95
N GLU A 123 17.41 -13.36 -9.23
CA GLU A 123 17.72 -14.68 -9.73
C GLU A 123 19.07 -15.10 -9.15
N LYS A 124 19.06 -15.98 -8.14
CA LYS A 124 20.28 -16.50 -7.57
C LYS A 124 20.97 -17.33 -8.64
N MET A 125 22.04 -16.74 -9.18
CA MET A 125 23.35 -17.36 -9.44
C MET A 125 23.30 -18.87 -9.72
N VAL A 126 23.31 -19.23 -11.00
CA VAL A 126 23.60 -20.57 -11.50
C VAL A 126 24.94 -21.05 -10.90
N PRO A 127 24.99 -22.19 -10.18
CA PRO A 127 26.25 -22.71 -9.66
C PRO A 127 26.95 -23.57 -10.72
N GLY A 128 28.12 -23.11 -11.16
CA GLY A 128 29.21 -24.00 -11.56
C GLY A 128 29.35 -24.30 -13.05
N ASP A 129 29.99 -23.38 -13.78
CA ASP A 129 30.92 -23.77 -14.84
C ASP A 129 32.35 -23.73 -14.26
N PRO A 130 33.10 -24.83 -14.24
CA PRO A 130 34.54 -24.81 -13.97
C PRO A 130 35.35 -24.42 -15.23
N PRO A 131 36.59 -23.96 -15.04
CA PRO A 131 37.31 -23.16 -16.04
C PRO A 131 37.97 -23.99 -17.15
N GLU A 132 38.22 -23.30 -18.27
CA GLU A 132 38.93 -23.76 -19.48
C GLU A 132 40.20 -24.58 -19.22
N SER A 133 40.38 -25.66 -20.00
CA SER A 133 41.70 -26.00 -20.55
C SER A 133 41.60 -26.84 -21.84
N SER A 134 42.05 -26.25 -22.96
CA SER A 134 42.86 -26.84 -24.05
C SER A 134 42.24 -27.80 -25.10
N LEU A 135 41.91 -27.21 -26.27
CA LEU A 135 42.12 -27.57 -27.71
C LEU A 135 42.74 -28.95 -28.12
N PRO A 136 42.71 -29.36 -29.42
CA PRO A 136 41.68 -29.24 -30.47
C PRO A 136 41.50 -30.54 -31.33
N GLY A 137 40.39 -30.63 -32.07
CA GLY A 137 40.33 -31.26 -33.39
C GLY A 137 39.95 -32.74 -33.50
N ARG A 138 38.75 -33.01 -34.04
CA ARG A 138 38.57 -33.98 -35.13
C ARG A 138 37.23 -33.83 -35.84
N LYS A 139 37.33 -33.74 -37.16
CA LYS A 139 36.24 -33.80 -38.14
C LYS A 139 35.48 -35.13 -38.02
N ASN A 140 34.20 -35.12 -38.43
CA ASN A 140 33.56 -36.07 -39.37
C ASN A 140 32.03 -36.05 -39.14
N SER A 141 31.28 -35.47 -40.08
CA SER A 141 30.50 -36.19 -41.13
C SER A 141 29.05 -36.49 -40.71
N SER A 142 28.12 -35.76 -41.33
CA SER A 142 26.72 -36.16 -41.62
C SER A 142 26.70 -37.49 -42.45
N PRO A 143 25.58 -38.21 -42.73
CA PRO A 143 24.17 -37.77 -42.68
C PRO A 143 23.08 -38.84 -42.34
N ASN A 144 21.81 -38.40 -42.42
CA ASN A 144 20.57 -39.15 -42.73
C ASN A 144 19.88 -40.01 -41.65
N GLY A 145 18.56 -39.79 -41.51
CA GLY A 145 17.66 -40.66 -40.77
C GLY A 145 16.26 -40.08 -40.53
N THR A 146 15.47 -39.97 -41.61
CA THR A 146 14.02 -39.77 -41.62
C THR A 146 13.29 -40.74 -40.67
N THR A 147 12.09 -40.37 -40.19
CA THR A 147 10.88 -41.24 -40.08
C THR A 147 10.23 -41.37 -38.67
N LEU A 148 9.01 -40.81 -38.59
CA LEU A 148 7.78 -41.26 -37.87
C LEU A 148 7.49 -40.93 -36.39
N LEU A 149 6.46 -40.10 -36.21
CA LEU A 149 5.40 -40.24 -35.18
C LEU A 149 4.68 -41.60 -35.33
N PRO A 150 4.10 -42.20 -34.27
CA PRO A 150 2.69 -41.92 -33.96
C PRO A 150 2.25 -42.04 -32.47
N ARG A 151 1.32 -41.15 -32.09
CA ARG A 151 -0.04 -41.37 -31.53
C ARG A 151 -0.32 -42.26 -30.28
N LEU A 152 -1.30 -41.76 -29.49
CA LEU A 152 -2.20 -42.42 -28.49
C LEU A 152 -1.61 -42.55 -27.06
N SER A 153 -2.34 -42.37 -25.95
CA SER A 153 -3.77 -42.54 -25.68
C SER A 153 -4.25 -41.75 -24.43
N LEU A 154 -5.47 -41.22 -24.58
CA LEU A 154 -6.56 -41.03 -23.60
C LEU A 154 -6.49 -41.86 -22.29
N SER A 155 -6.88 -41.25 -21.16
CA SER A 155 -7.99 -41.66 -20.27
C SER A 155 -8.01 -40.77 -19.01
N ARG A 156 -8.93 -39.81 -18.86
CA ARG A 156 -10.24 -39.94 -18.18
C ARG A 156 -10.22 -40.84 -16.95
N TYR A 157 -10.37 -40.24 -15.76
CA TYR A 157 -10.92 -40.91 -14.58
C TYR A 157 -11.72 -39.92 -13.73
N LYS A 158 -12.97 -40.26 -13.47
CA LYS A 158 -13.90 -39.65 -12.52
C LYS A 158 -14.66 -40.82 -11.87
N PRO A 159 -14.97 -40.73 -10.57
CA PRO A 159 -16.32 -41.04 -10.08
C PRO A 159 -17.06 -39.76 -9.69
#